data_AF-A0A2S3YBY8-F1
#
_entry.id   AF-A0A2S3YBY8-F1
#
_cell.length_a   1.000
_cell.length_b   1.000
_cell.length_c   1.000
_cell.angle_alpha   90.00
_cell.angle_beta   90.00
_cell.angle_gamma   90.00
#
_symmetry.space_group_name_H-M   'P 1'
#
loop_
_entity.id
_entity.type
_entity.pdbx_description
1 polymer ?
#
loop_
_entity_poly.entity_id
_entity_poly.type
_entity_poly.pdbx_seq_one_letter_code
_entity_poly.pdbx_strand_id
1 'polypeptide(L)'
;MPDRPGTAAAAAASDGTALLAATPDRMRGALGHFASGVTVVTTATEGTDGPHAHGMTANAFTSVSLEPPLVLVSISTRARSHRRIDDSGRYGVSILGAGQGPVAHHFAGGAQSPEAVSLEWRDGLPLVGGALVHLACRVRQSHRAGDHTLFVGEVEGLWLGSGGPLVHYRRDLCALAGPAPTPAGDPRAVSVRDQAPAPAPVPTQAPAPAPVPDRTPPQTPEPTAVREHAPHQAPAPAPVPHQAPGPRRDPNPGTDREERPAHAR
;
A
#
# COMPACT_ATOMS: atom_id res chain seq x y z
N MET A 1 30.74 -41.67 -7.92
CA MET A 1 30.85 -40.28 -7.43
C MET A 1 32.31 -40.05 -7.04
N PRO A 2 32.90 -38.86 -7.22
CA PRO A 2 32.59 -37.76 -8.14
C PRO A 2 33.47 -37.90 -9.43
N ASP A 3 33.72 -36.94 -10.33
CA ASP A 3 33.56 -35.49 -10.27
C ASP A 3 33.28 -34.86 -11.65
N ARG A 4 32.54 -33.74 -11.65
CA ARG A 4 32.48 -32.76 -12.74
C ARG A 4 32.40 -31.39 -12.07
N PRO A 5 33.47 -30.58 -12.09
CA PRO A 5 33.38 -29.21 -11.61
C PRO A 5 32.53 -28.40 -12.60
N GLY A 6 31.24 -28.25 -12.28
CA GLY A 6 30.42 -27.21 -12.88
C GLY A 6 30.99 -25.87 -12.42
N THR A 7 31.64 -25.15 -13.33
CA THR A 7 32.13 -23.79 -13.10
C THR A 7 30.95 -22.86 -12.89
N ALA A 8 30.54 -22.72 -11.62
CA ALA A 8 29.70 -21.62 -11.19
C ALA A 8 30.47 -20.33 -11.47
N ALA A 9 30.12 -19.65 -12.55
CA ALA A 9 30.59 -18.31 -12.83
C ALA A 9 30.08 -17.42 -11.68
N ALA A 10 30.97 -17.13 -10.73
CA ALA A 10 30.70 -16.15 -9.70
C ALA A 10 30.41 -14.83 -10.40
N ALA A 11 29.13 -14.43 -10.42
CA ALA A 11 28.74 -13.12 -10.92
C ALA A 11 29.46 -12.09 -10.05
N ALA A 12 30.50 -11.47 -10.61
CA ALA A 12 31.27 -10.46 -9.92
C ALA A 12 30.29 -9.41 -9.39
N ALA A 13 30.28 -9.21 -8.08
CA ALA A 13 29.50 -8.15 -7.48
C ALA A 13 30.00 -6.83 -8.06
N SER A 14 29.21 -6.20 -8.92
CA SER A 14 29.51 -4.86 -9.41
C SER A 14 29.59 -3.95 -8.20
N ASP A 15 30.71 -3.26 -8.01
CA ASP A 15 30.86 -2.28 -6.94
C ASP A 15 29.64 -1.35 -6.92
N GLY A 16 29.03 -1.20 -5.75
CA GLY A 16 27.70 -0.59 -5.57
C GLY A 16 27.62 0.91 -5.85
N THR A 17 28.60 1.45 -6.58
CA THR A 17 28.81 2.86 -6.92
C THR A 17 28.05 3.28 -8.18
N ALA A 18 27.62 2.34 -9.03
CA ALA A 18 26.90 2.64 -10.27
C ALA A 18 25.41 2.93 -10.01
N LEU A 19 24.95 4.13 -10.36
CA LEU A 19 23.53 4.50 -10.27
C LEU A 19 22.70 3.72 -11.30
N LEU A 20 21.81 2.85 -10.83
CA LEU A 20 20.93 2.04 -11.67
C LEU A 20 19.56 2.70 -11.86
N ALA A 21 19.07 2.73 -13.10
CA ALA A 21 17.69 3.14 -13.39
C ALA A 21 16.67 2.22 -12.69
N ALA A 22 15.68 2.82 -12.03
CA ALA A 22 14.65 2.16 -11.22
C ALA A 22 13.53 1.53 -12.08
N THR A 23 13.89 0.55 -12.91
CA THR A 23 12.88 -0.26 -13.64
C THR A 23 12.05 -1.09 -12.66
N PRO A 24 10.79 -1.48 -12.99
CA PRO A 24 9.91 -2.18 -12.05
C PRO A 24 10.52 -3.45 -11.43
N ASP A 25 11.28 -4.24 -12.19
CA ASP A 25 11.93 -5.46 -11.67
C ASP A 25 13.14 -5.16 -10.79
N ARG A 26 13.93 -4.12 -11.12
CA ARG A 26 15.03 -3.66 -10.27
C ARG A 26 14.49 -3.09 -8.96
N MET A 27 13.41 -2.30 -9.01
CA MET A 27 12.75 -1.76 -7.83
C MET A 27 12.17 -2.87 -6.95
N ARG A 28 11.46 -3.85 -7.54
CA ARG A 28 10.99 -5.05 -6.79
C ARG A 28 12.13 -5.88 -6.20
N GLY A 29 13.25 -6.01 -6.92
CA GLY A 29 14.44 -6.69 -6.42
C GLY A 29 15.05 -5.97 -5.22
N ALA A 30 15.32 -4.66 -5.37
CA ALA A 30 15.91 -3.81 -4.33
C ALA A 30 15.03 -3.72 -3.08
N LEU A 31 13.72 -3.47 -3.23
CA LEU A 31 12.79 -3.43 -2.10
C LEU A 31 12.64 -4.79 -1.40
N GLY A 32 12.93 -5.90 -2.08
CA GLY A 32 13.01 -7.22 -1.45
C GLY A 32 14.11 -7.36 -0.38
N HIS A 33 15.08 -6.44 -0.33
CA HIS A 33 16.07 -6.39 0.76
C HIS A 33 15.55 -5.73 2.04
N PHE A 34 14.40 -5.04 2.00
CA PHE A 34 13.74 -4.55 3.20
C PHE A 34 12.91 -5.69 3.81
N ALA A 35 13.45 -6.31 4.87
CA ALA A 35 12.73 -7.33 5.63
C ALA A 35 11.50 -6.72 6.31
N SER A 36 10.36 -7.40 6.19
CA SER A 36 9.07 -6.93 6.69
C SER A 36 8.33 -8.06 7.41
N GLY A 37 7.50 -7.70 8.39
CA GLY A 37 6.47 -8.63 8.86
C GLY A 37 5.43 -8.89 7.76
N VAL A 38 4.71 -10.00 7.85
CA VAL A 38 3.60 -10.31 6.95
C VAL A 38 2.28 -10.00 7.65
N THR A 39 1.37 -9.31 6.96
CA THR A 39 0.02 -9.04 7.45
C THR A 39 -1.03 -9.59 6.50
N VAL A 40 -2.23 -9.85 7.02
CA VAL A 40 -3.45 -9.97 6.22
C VAL A 40 -4.32 -8.75 6.53
N VAL A 41 -4.66 -8.00 5.50
CA VAL A 41 -5.61 -6.88 5.58
C VAL A 41 -6.97 -7.41 5.19
N THR A 42 -7.97 -7.18 6.04
CA THR A 42 -9.32 -7.71 5.90
C THR A 42 -10.36 -6.60 5.92
N THR A 43 -11.55 -6.88 5.38
CA THR A 43 -12.73 -6.02 5.49
C THR A 43 -13.99 -6.87 5.32
N ALA A 44 -15.15 -6.31 5.67
CA ALA A 44 -16.45 -6.94 5.47
C ALA A 44 -17.31 -6.12 4.51
N THR A 45 -18.19 -6.81 3.79
CA THR A 45 -19.29 -6.17 3.05
C THR A 45 -20.60 -6.83 3.45
N GLU A 46 -21.66 -6.05 3.65
CA GLU A 46 -22.99 -6.62 3.85
C GLU A 46 -23.44 -7.49 2.66
N GLY A 47 -24.17 -8.55 2.96
CA GLY A 47 -24.68 -9.53 2.01
C GLY A 47 -26.08 -10.01 2.42
N THR A 48 -26.79 -10.66 1.51
CA THR A 48 -28.15 -11.19 1.73
C THR A 48 -28.23 -12.19 2.88
N ASP A 49 -27.14 -12.94 3.08
CA ASP A 49 -27.03 -14.05 4.03
C ASP A 49 -26.11 -13.69 5.22
N GLY A 50 -25.84 -12.39 5.42
CA GLY A 50 -24.95 -11.84 6.44
C GLY A 50 -23.67 -11.23 5.88
N PRO A 51 -22.73 -10.81 6.75
CA PRO A 51 -21.54 -10.08 6.33
C PRO A 51 -20.51 -11.00 5.67
N HIS A 52 -20.10 -10.65 4.46
CA HIS A 52 -19.10 -11.39 3.69
C HIS A 52 -17.69 -10.89 3.99
N ALA A 53 -16.82 -11.78 4.46
CA ALA A 53 -15.42 -11.49 4.74
C ALA A 53 -14.57 -11.44 3.46
N HIS A 54 -13.68 -10.46 3.39
CA HIS A 54 -12.68 -10.33 2.32
C HIS A 54 -11.31 -10.07 2.93
N GLY A 55 -10.26 -10.61 2.32
CA GLY A 55 -8.90 -10.39 2.79
C GLY A 55 -7.87 -10.43 1.68
N MET A 56 -6.69 -9.86 1.95
CA MET A 56 -5.50 -10.02 1.13
C MET A 56 -4.23 -9.98 1.99
N THR A 57 -3.20 -10.70 1.58
CA THR A 57 -1.86 -10.59 2.19
C THR A 57 -1.22 -9.26 1.76
N ALA A 58 -0.61 -8.57 2.72
CA ALA A 58 0.13 -7.34 2.50
C ALA A 58 1.40 -7.33 3.38
N ASN A 59 2.44 -6.67 2.89
CA ASN A 59 3.65 -6.34 3.65
C ASN A 59 4.00 -4.84 3.60
N ALA A 60 3.28 -4.07 2.78
CA ALA A 60 3.36 -2.62 2.74
C ALA A 60 2.48 -2.00 3.87
N PHE A 61 2.84 -2.32 5.10
CA PHE A 61 2.21 -1.85 6.34
C PHE A 61 3.23 -1.08 7.20
N THR A 62 2.80 0.00 7.85
CA THR A 62 3.63 0.70 8.85
C THR A 62 2.77 1.36 9.93
N SER A 63 3.33 1.53 11.12
CA SER A 63 2.85 2.53 12.08
C SER A 63 3.13 3.94 11.53
N VAL A 64 2.27 4.90 11.88
CA VAL A 64 2.34 6.30 11.43
C VAL A 64 2.36 7.26 12.63
N SER A 65 1.53 7.02 13.64
CA SER A 65 1.40 7.87 14.82
C SER A 65 0.96 7.06 16.04
N LEU A 66 1.34 7.51 17.23
CA LEU A 66 0.86 6.97 18.50
C LEU A 66 -0.31 7.77 19.09
N GLU A 67 -0.37 9.08 18.82
CA GLU A 67 -1.45 9.97 19.27
C GLU A 67 -1.85 10.97 18.16
N PRO A 68 -3.01 10.79 17.49
CA PRO A 68 -3.89 9.62 17.57
C PRO A 68 -3.17 8.36 17.06
N PRO A 69 -3.64 7.14 17.43
CA PRO A 69 -3.03 5.89 17.01
C PRO A 69 -3.33 5.63 15.53
N LEU A 70 -2.35 5.88 14.65
CA LEU A 70 -2.50 5.73 13.20
C LEU A 70 -1.56 4.67 12.63
N VAL A 71 -2.09 3.88 11.71
CA VAL A 71 -1.36 2.93 10.86
C VAL A 71 -1.64 3.21 9.38
N LEU A 72 -0.79 2.70 8.49
CA LEU A 72 -0.96 2.81 7.04
C LEU A 72 -0.86 1.44 6.39
N VAL A 73 -1.73 1.19 5.42
CA VAL A 73 -1.62 0.09 4.46
C VAL A 73 -1.60 0.65 3.04
N SER A 74 -0.63 0.22 2.23
CA SER A 74 -0.59 0.52 0.79
C SER A 74 -1.22 -0.63 0.02
N ILE A 75 -2.30 -0.35 -0.71
CA ILE A 75 -3.08 -1.37 -1.43
C ILE A 75 -3.17 -0.98 -2.91
N SER A 76 -2.82 -1.90 -3.81
CA SER A 76 -2.92 -1.66 -5.25
C SER A 76 -4.36 -1.34 -5.64
N THR A 77 -4.56 -0.34 -6.50
CA THR A 77 -5.89 0.03 -7.02
C THR A 77 -6.54 -1.06 -7.88
N ARG A 78 -5.82 -2.15 -8.19
CA ARG A 78 -6.33 -3.35 -8.88
C ARG A 78 -6.73 -4.48 -7.92
N ALA A 79 -6.44 -4.38 -6.63
CA ALA A 79 -6.80 -5.40 -5.66
C ALA A 79 -8.31 -5.40 -5.39
N ARG A 80 -8.94 -6.58 -5.31
CA ARG A 80 -10.39 -6.69 -4.99
C ARG A 80 -10.74 -6.06 -3.63
N SER A 81 -9.79 -6.06 -2.69
CA SER A 81 -9.96 -5.47 -1.36
C SER A 81 -9.90 -3.93 -1.36
N HIS A 82 -9.28 -3.31 -2.37
CA HIS A 82 -9.15 -1.84 -2.46
C HIS A 82 -10.53 -1.17 -2.41
N ARG A 83 -11.38 -1.46 -3.40
CA ARG A 83 -12.73 -0.92 -3.48
C ARG A 83 -13.57 -1.26 -2.24
N ARG A 84 -13.39 -2.44 -1.65
CA ARG A 84 -14.19 -2.88 -0.50
C ARG A 84 -13.84 -2.13 0.78
N ILE A 85 -12.58 -1.73 0.94
CA ILE A 85 -12.12 -0.89 2.06
C ILE A 85 -12.57 0.56 1.85
N ASP A 86 -12.56 1.04 0.60
CA ASP A 86 -13.08 2.36 0.22
C ASP A 86 -14.59 2.45 0.46
N ASP A 87 -15.36 1.44 0.01
CA ASP A 87 -16.82 1.33 0.17
C ASP A 87 -17.24 1.14 1.64
N SER A 88 -16.47 0.41 2.48
CA SER A 88 -16.82 0.13 3.88
C SER A 88 -16.27 1.13 4.90
N GLY A 89 -15.22 1.88 4.55
CA GLY A 89 -14.51 2.78 5.45
C GLY A 89 -13.81 2.11 6.64
N ARG A 90 -13.73 0.78 6.71
CA ARG A 90 -13.11 0.01 7.81
C ARG A 90 -12.30 -1.17 7.30
N TYR A 91 -11.21 -1.47 8.01
CA TYR A 91 -10.38 -2.64 7.72
C TYR A 91 -9.73 -3.22 8.98
N GLY A 92 -9.57 -4.54 8.98
CA GLY A 92 -8.76 -5.25 9.96
C GLY A 92 -7.32 -5.42 9.47
N VAL A 93 -6.37 -5.46 10.39
CA VAL A 93 -4.99 -5.90 10.11
C VAL A 93 -4.63 -7.02 11.06
N SER A 94 -4.24 -8.17 10.51
CA SER A 94 -3.73 -9.31 11.27
C SER A 94 -2.23 -9.49 10.99
N ILE A 95 -1.36 -9.25 11.98
CA ILE A 95 0.09 -9.45 11.85
C ILE A 95 0.42 -10.92 12.13
N LEU A 96 0.95 -11.63 11.14
CA LEU A 96 1.04 -13.09 11.17
C LEU A 96 2.23 -13.62 12.00
N GLY A 97 1.98 -14.73 12.71
CA GLY A 97 3.00 -15.51 13.41
C GLY A 97 3.71 -16.52 12.52
N ALA A 98 4.90 -16.94 12.94
CA ALA A 98 5.84 -17.78 12.20
C ALA A 98 5.25 -19.03 11.50
N GLY A 99 4.24 -19.66 12.11
CA GLY A 99 3.57 -20.84 11.54
C GLY A 99 2.53 -20.55 10.44
N GLN A 100 2.15 -19.29 10.21
CA GLN A 100 1.02 -18.91 9.36
C GLN A 100 1.40 -18.67 7.88
N GLY A 101 2.51 -19.25 7.41
CA GLY A 101 2.89 -19.25 5.99
C GLY A 101 1.79 -19.72 5.03
N PRO A 102 1.05 -20.81 5.31
CA PRO A 102 -0.09 -21.24 4.50
C PRO A 102 -1.22 -20.19 4.40
N VAL A 103 -1.47 -19.46 5.49
CA VAL A 103 -2.49 -18.39 5.53
C VAL A 103 -2.03 -17.20 4.68
N ALA A 104 -0.77 -16.80 4.81
CA ALA A 104 -0.16 -15.77 3.95
C ALA A 104 -0.25 -16.13 2.46
N HIS A 105 -0.06 -17.41 2.11
CA HIS A 105 -0.16 -17.89 0.73
C HIS A 105 -1.61 -17.89 0.22
N HIS A 106 -2.57 -18.34 1.03
CA HIS A 106 -4.00 -18.30 0.70
C HIS A 106 -4.45 -16.87 0.37
N PHE A 107 -4.20 -15.91 1.27
CA PHE A 107 -4.61 -14.52 1.08
C PHE A 107 -3.75 -13.74 0.06
N ALA A 108 -2.62 -14.29 -0.38
CA ALA A 108 -1.87 -13.76 -1.53
C ALA A 108 -2.48 -14.16 -2.89
N GLY A 109 -3.54 -15.00 -2.89
CA GLY A 109 -4.15 -15.53 -4.12
C GLY A 109 -3.46 -16.76 -4.67
N GLY A 110 -2.65 -17.45 -3.85
CA GLY A 110 -2.08 -18.75 -4.19
C GLY A 110 -3.10 -19.90 -4.14
N ALA A 111 -2.59 -21.13 -4.19
CA ALA A 111 -3.39 -22.33 -3.98
C ALA A 111 -4.24 -22.20 -2.71
N GLN A 112 -5.52 -22.53 -2.83
CA GLN A 112 -6.51 -22.31 -1.77
C GLN A 112 -6.36 -23.38 -0.69
N SER A 113 -5.88 -22.97 0.48
CA SER A 113 -5.90 -23.76 1.72
C SER A 113 -6.96 -23.24 2.70
N PRO A 114 -8.28 -23.41 2.42
CA PRO A 114 -9.34 -22.95 3.31
C PRO A 114 -9.25 -23.59 4.71
N GLU A 115 -8.75 -24.83 4.81
CA GLU A 115 -8.51 -25.55 6.06
C GLU A 115 -7.48 -24.89 6.98
N ALA A 116 -6.58 -24.07 6.42
CA ALA A 116 -5.60 -23.30 7.20
C ALA A 116 -6.15 -21.95 7.69
N VAL A 117 -7.31 -21.51 7.18
CA VAL A 117 -7.86 -20.17 7.44
C VAL A 117 -8.96 -20.24 8.49
N SER A 118 -8.63 -19.80 9.71
CA SER A 118 -9.63 -19.43 10.71
C SER A 118 -9.86 -17.91 10.65
N LEU A 119 -11.12 -17.49 10.62
CA LEU A 119 -11.52 -16.08 10.73
C LEU A 119 -12.35 -15.88 12.00
N GLU A 120 -11.89 -14.97 12.85
CA GLU A 120 -12.55 -14.54 14.07
C GLU A 120 -13.17 -13.15 13.84
N TRP A 121 -14.48 -13.03 14.01
CA TRP A 121 -15.15 -11.74 13.93
C TRP A 121 -14.99 -10.99 15.26
N ARG A 122 -14.32 -9.83 15.23
CA ARG A 122 -14.20 -8.94 16.38
C ARG A 122 -14.45 -7.51 15.91
N ASP A 123 -15.23 -6.76 16.68
CA ASP A 123 -15.58 -5.36 16.36
C ASP A 123 -16.12 -5.17 14.92
N GLY A 124 -16.97 -6.10 14.46
CA GLY A 124 -17.55 -6.08 13.11
C GLY A 124 -16.57 -6.39 11.97
N LEU A 125 -15.32 -6.71 12.25
CA LEU A 125 -14.29 -7.03 11.25
C LEU A 125 -13.85 -8.51 11.36
N PRO A 126 -13.67 -9.21 10.22
CA PRO A 126 -13.13 -10.57 10.20
C PRO A 126 -11.60 -10.49 10.33
N LEU A 127 -11.02 -11.21 11.29
CA LEU A 127 -9.58 -11.17 11.60
C LEU A 127 -8.99 -12.58 11.56
N VAL A 128 -7.72 -12.72 11.17
CA VAL A 128 -7.09 -14.05 11.05
C VAL A 128 -6.84 -14.64 12.43
N GLY A 129 -7.46 -15.77 12.73
CA GLY A 129 -7.31 -16.45 14.02
C GLY A 129 -5.86 -16.86 14.29
N GLY A 130 -5.43 -16.76 15.56
CA GLY A 130 -4.06 -17.10 15.98
C GLY A 130 -2.94 -16.17 15.48
N ALA A 131 -3.25 -15.02 14.88
CA ALA A 131 -2.25 -14.00 14.53
C ALA A 131 -1.62 -13.34 15.78
N LEU A 132 -0.42 -12.76 15.64
CA LEU A 132 0.32 -12.13 16.74
C LEU A 132 -0.30 -10.81 17.20
N VAL A 133 -0.88 -10.06 16.27
CA VAL A 133 -1.56 -8.79 16.57
C VAL A 133 -2.77 -8.69 15.66
N HIS A 134 -3.88 -8.21 16.22
CA HIS A 134 -5.05 -7.78 15.47
C HIS A 134 -5.27 -6.30 15.71
N LEU A 135 -5.54 -5.54 14.65
CA LEU A 135 -5.93 -4.13 14.72
C LEU A 135 -7.30 -3.97 14.03
N ALA A 136 -8.25 -3.34 14.71
CA ALA A 136 -9.48 -2.83 14.09
C ALA A 136 -9.26 -1.37 13.70
N CYS A 137 -9.38 -1.04 12.41
CA CYS A 137 -9.05 0.28 11.89
C CYS A 137 -10.24 0.91 11.15
N ARG A 138 -10.50 2.19 11.40
CA ARG A 138 -11.36 3.05 10.57
C ARG A 138 -10.50 3.89 9.64
N VAL A 139 -10.86 3.94 8.36
CA VAL A 139 -10.16 4.76 7.37
C VAL A 139 -10.31 6.24 7.75
N ARG A 140 -9.18 6.88 8.04
CA ARG A 140 -9.09 8.30 8.38
C ARG A 140 -8.79 9.13 7.14
N GLN A 141 -7.91 8.64 6.26
CA GLN A 141 -7.57 9.27 4.97
C GLN A 141 -7.19 8.23 3.92
N SER A 142 -7.49 8.52 2.65
CA SER A 142 -7.11 7.72 1.49
C SER A 142 -6.31 8.58 0.51
N HIS A 143 -5.05 8.23 0.25
CA HIS A 143 -4.16 9.00 -0.64
C HIS A 143 -3.72 8.16 -1.84
N ARG A 144 -4.07 8.58 -3.07
CA ARG A 144 -3.65 7.85 -4.29
C ARG A 144 -2.19 8.13 -4.61
N ALA A 145 -1.37 7.09 -4.64
CA ALA A 145 0.07 7.15 -4.90
C ALA A 145 0.43 6.16 -6.04
N GLY A 146 0.43 6.67 -7.29
CA GLY A 146 0.71 5.85 -8.47
C GLY A 146 -0.38 4.81 -8.74
N ASP A 147 0.01 3.52 -8.67
CA ASP A 147 -0.86 2.35 -8.84
C ASP A 147 -1.37 1.76 -7.52
N HIS A 148 -1.12 2.46 -6.40
CA HIS A 148 -1.60 2.13 -5.07
C HIS A 148 -2.42 3.28 -4.45
N THR A 149 -3.24 2.94 -3.44
CA THR A 149 -3.80 3.90 -2.48
C THR A 149 -3.23 3.59 -1.11
N LEU A 150 -2.76 4.64 -0.45
CA LEU A 150 -2.34 4.63 0.95
C LEU A 150 -3.57 4.88 1.81
N PHE A 151 -4.09 3.85 2.46
CA PHE A 151 -5.14 4.00 3.46
C PHE A 151 -4.48 4.23 4.81
N VAL A 152 -4.70 5.42 5.38
CA VAL A 152 -4.32 5.76 6.74
C VAL A 152 -5.51 5.44 7.64
N GLY A 153 -5.35 4.42 8.49
CA GLY A 153 -6.36 3.98 9.44
C GLY A 153 -6.06 4.48 10.84
N GLU A 154 -7.11 4.89 11.54
CA GLU A 154 -7.11 5.14 12.98
C GLU A 154 -7.46 3.82 13.68
N VAL A 155 -6.62 3.40 14.64
CA VAL A 155 -6.79 2.13 15.35
C VAL A 155 -7.81 2.31 16.47
N GLU A 156 -8.99 1.73 16.29
CA GLU A 156 -10.11 1.80 17.24
C GLU A 156 -9.98 0.75 18.35
N GLY A 157 -9.28 -0.35 18.07
CA GLY A 157 -8.98 -1.40 19.04
C GLY A 157 -7.86 -2.32 18.58
N LEU A 158 -7.17 -2.97 19.52
CA LEU A 158 -6.14 -3.96 19.24
C LEU A 158 -6.17 -5.15 20.19
N TRP A 159 -5.67 -6.28 19.70
CA TRP A 159 -5.50 -7.52 20.48
C TRP A 159 -4.09 -8.07 20.24
N LEU A 160 -3.52 -8.68 21.27
CA LEU A 160 -2.16 -9.25 21.25
C LEU A 160 -2.22 -10.76 21.44
N GLY A 161 -1.49 -11.48 20.58
CA GLY A 161 -1.13 -12.88 20.71
C GLY A 161 0.31 -13.05 21.19
N SER A 162 0.90 -14.23 20.94
CA SER A 162 2.27 -14.55 21.34
C SER A 162 2.97 -15.45 20.31
N GLY A 163 4.30 -15.41 20.27
CA GLY A 163 5.14 -16.16 19.34
C GLY A 163 6.10 -15.30 18.54
N GLY A 164 6.85 -15.92 17.64
CA GLY A 164 7.73 -15.22 16.68
C GLY A 164 6.98 -14.79 15.41
N PRO A 165 7.39 -13.70 14.73
CA PRO A 165 6.71 -13.21 13.53
C PRO A 165 7.03 -14.04 12.28
N LEU A 166 6.06 -14.09 11.37
CA LEU A 166 6.29 -14.42 9.97
C LEU A 166 6.91 -13.20 9.28
N VAL A 167 8.06 -13.41 8.64
CA VAL A 167 8.82 -12.38 7.94
C VAL A 167 8.86 -12.70 6.46
N HIS A 168 8.73 -11.67 5.63
CA HIS A 168 9.00 -11.72 4.21
C HIS A 168 10.31 -10.99 3.92
N TYR A 169 11.27 -11.71 3.33
CA TYR A 169 12.58 -11.21 2.95
C TYR A 169 13.05 -11.84 1.65
N ARG A 170 13.51 -11.03 0.70
CA ARG A 170 14.01 -11.45 -0.63
C ARG A 170 13.08 -12.38 -1.44
N ARG A 171 11.76 -12.26 -1.23
CA ARG A 171 10.65 -13.07 -1.81
C ARG A 171 10.38 -14.40 -1.10
N ASP A 172 11.14 -14.74 -0.07
CA ASP A 172 10.91 -15.92 0.76
C ASP A 172 10.14 -15.55 2.03
N LEU A 173 9.39 -16.54 2.56
CA LEU A 173 8.77 -16.48 3.88
C LEU A 173 9.65 -17.22 4.88
N CYS A 174 10.03 -16.55 5.97
CA CYS A 174 10.82 -17.13 7.05
C CYS A 174 10.23 -16.80 8.42
N ALA A 175 10.58 -17.62 9.41
CA ALA A 175 10.24 -17.37 10.81
C ALA A 175 11.43 -16.67 11.49
N LEU A 176 11.17 -15.60 12.24
CA LEU A 176 12.12 -15.16 13.27
C LEU A 176 11.75 -15.83 14.60
N ALA A 177 12.75 -16.39 15.27
CA ALA A 177 12.60 -16.84 16.65
C ALA A 177 12.37 -15.59 17.54
N GLY A 178 11.15 -15.43 18.05
CA GLY A 178 10.86 -14.37 19.00
C GLY A 178 11.58 -14.60 20.32
N PRO A 179 12.03 -13.54 21.03
CA PRO A 179 12.31 -13.65 22.45
C PRO A 179 11.04 -14.11 23.19
N ALA A 180 11.21 -14.77 24.34
CA ALA A 180 10.07 -15.11 25.19
C ALA A 180 9.25 -13.84 25.53
N PRO A 181 7.92 -13.91 25.62
CA PRO A 181 7.08 -12.74 25.85
C PRO A 181 7.47 -12.07 27.18
N THR A 182 8.03 -10.87 27.10
CA THR A 182 8.26 -10.03 28.28
C THR A 182 6.88 -9.64 28.84
N PRO A 183 6.57 -9.95 30.12
CA PRO A 183 5.34 -9.46 30.73
C PRO A 183 5.34 -7.93 30.70
N ALA A 184 4.19 -7.32 30.44
CA ALA A 184 4.08 -5.89 30.13
C ALA A 184 4.77 -5.00 31.19
N GLY A 185 5.94 -4.46 30.83
CA GLY A 185 6.81 -3.70 31.74
C GLY A 185 7.96 -3.02 30.99
N ASP A 186 8.01 -1.69 31.12
CA ASP A 186 8.95 -0.72 30.52
C ASP A 186 8.97 -0.62 28.97
N PRO A 187 8.38 0.46 28.38
CA PRO A 187 8.45 0.74 26.94
C PRO A 187 9.85 1.22 26.45
N ARG A 188 10.88 1.27 27.29
CA ARG A 188 12.24 1.70 26.90
C ARG A 188 13.26 0.58 26.65
N ALA A 189 12.88 -0.69 26.78
CA ALA A 189 13.80 -1.83 26.65
C ALA A 189 14.16 -2.18 25.19
N VAL A 190 14.84 -1.28 24.47
CA VAL A 190 15.50 -1.61 23.20
C VAL A 190 16.83 -2.32 23.49
N SER A 191 16.79 -3.65 23.61
CA SER A 191 18.02 -4.46 23.65
C SER A 191 18.48 -4.77 22.22
N VAL A 192 19.25 -3.86 21.63
CA VAL A 192 20.14 -4.23 20.53
C VAL A 192 21.19 -5.17 21.13
N ARG A 193 21.13 -6.47 20.80
CA ARG A 193 22.23 -7.38 21.10
C ARG A 193 23.37 -7.05 20.16
N ASP A 194 24.29 -6.23 20.65
CA ASP A 194 25.46 -5.82 19.90
C ASP A 194 26.41 -7.00 19.71
N GLN A 195 26.55 -7.43 18.45
CA GLN A 195 27.65 -8.26 18.01
C GLN A 195 27.96 -8.00 16.54
N ALA A 196 28.20 -6.73 16.20
CA ALA A 196 28.97 -6.36 15.03
C ALA A 196 30.44 -6.13 15.43
N PRO A 197 31.45 -6.57 14.65
CA PRO A 197 32.82 -6.16 14.89
C PRO A 197 32.94 -4.63 14.72
N ALA A 198 33.77 -4.00 15.55
CA ALA A 198 33.91 -2.54 15.60
C ALA A 198 34.21 -1.95 14.21
N PRO A 199 33.55 -0.83 13.81
CA PRO A 199 33.82 -0.19 12.54
C PRO A 199 35.25 0.33 12.48
N ALA A 200 35.90 0.15 11.33
CA ALA A 200 37.22 0.72 11.08
C ALA A 200 37.20 2.26 11.21
N PRO A 201 38.29 2.89 11.67
CA PRO A 201 38.31 4.34 11.89
C PRO A 201 38.05 5.12 10.61
N VAL A 202 37.05 6.00 10.65
CA VAL A 202 36.70 6.89 9.54
C VAL A 202 37.82 7.92 9.35
N PRO A 203 38.38 8.11 8.15
CA PRO A 203 39.38 9.15 7.91
C PRO A 203 38.75 10.54 8.06
N THR A 204 39.37 11.40 8.86
CA THR A 204 38.92 12.76 9.13
C THR A 204 38.77 13.57 7.83
N GLN A 205 37.54 14.02 7.56
CA GLN A 205 37.24 14.89 6.43
C GLN A 205 37.95 16.24 6.60
N ALA A 206 38.66 16.70 5.56
CA ALA A 206 39.27 18.02 5.55
C ALA A 206 38.19 19.13 5.65
N PRO A 207 38.46 20.26 6.33
CA PRO A 207 37.47 21.32 6.50
C PRO A 207 37.01 21.90 5.16
N ALA A 208 35.73 22.25 5.09
CA ALA A 208 35.12 22.81 3.89
C ALA A 208 35.78 24.15 3.49
N PRO A 209 35.93 24.43 2.18
CA PRO A 209 36.42 25.73 1.72
C PRO A 209 35.43 26.85 2.10
N ALA A 210 35.99 28.02 2.41
CA ALA A 210 35.21 29.19 2.82
C ALA A 210 34.21 29.64 1.72
N PRO A 211 33.05 30.22 2.09
CA PRO A 211 32.05 30.66 1.12
C PRO A 211 32.59 31.75 0.20
N VAL A 212 32.35 31.57 -1.10
CA VAL A 212 32.69 32.55 -2.15
C VAL A 212 31.76 33.76 -1.99
N PRO A 213 32.27 35.02 -1.99
CA PRO A 213 31.42 36.20 -1.88
C PRO A 213 30.54 36.36 -3.12
N ASP A 214 29.29 36.77 -2.88
CA ASP A 214 28.24 36.88 -3.89
C ASP A 214 28.63 37.89 -4.98
N ARG A 215 28.56 37.46 -6.25
CA ARG A 215 28.86 38.31 -7.40
C ARG A 215 27.57 38.93 -7.91
N THR A 216 27.30 40.16 -7.48
CA THR A 216 26.22 41.00 -8.04
C THR A 216 26.30 40.99 -9.57
N PRO A 217 25.25 40.58 -10.30
CA PRO A 217 25.24 40.65 -11.75
C PRO A 217 25.28 42.11 -12.22
N PRO A 218 25.96 42.43 -13.34
CA PRO A 218 26.00 43.79 -13.86
C PRO A 218 24.60 44.24 -14.28
N GLN A 219 24.21 45.45 -13.87
CA GLN A 219 22.94 46.04 -14.29
C GLN A 219 22.99 46.41 -15.78
N THR A 220 22.04 45.88 -16.54
CA THR A 220 21.78 46.30 -17.92
C THR A 220 21.20 47.73 -17.91
N PRO A 221 21.74 48.69 -18.68
CA PRO A 221 21.13 50.01 -18.80
C PRO A 221 19.77 49.93 -19.51
N GLU A 222 18.79 50.72 -19.04
CA GLU A 222 17.46 50.78 -19.66
C GLU A 222 17.52 51.32 -21.10
N PRO A 223 16.75 50.73 -22.05
CA PRO A 223 16.55 51.32 -23.36
C PRO A 223 15.55 52.48 -23.29
N THR A 224 16.02 53.67 -23.67
CA THR A 224 15.25 54.92 -23.82
C THR A 224 13.87 54.71 -24.44
N ALA A 225 12.84 55.28 -23.81
CA ALA A 225 11.46 55.19 -24.28
C ALA A 225 11.26 55.84 -25.67
N VAL A 226 11.05 55.01 -26.70
CA VAL A 226 10.49 55.45 -27.98
C VAL A 226 8.97 55.33 -27.90
N ARG A 227 8.30 56.47 -27.85
CA ARG A 227 6.85 56.58 -27.91
C ARG A 227 6.43 56.60 -29.39
N GLU A 228 5.65 55.61 -29.85
CA GLU A 228 4.44 55.86 -30.64
C GLU A 228 3.61 54.61 -31.07
N HIS A 229 2.32 54.87 -31.29
CA HIS A 229 1.30 54.09 -32.02
C HIS A 229 0.90 52.68 -31.54
N ALA A 230 -0.29 52.62 -30.92
CA ALA A 230 -1.04 51.39 -30.66
C ALA A 230 -1.95 51.01 -31.85
N PRO A 231 -2.17 49.71 -32.11
CA PRO A 231 -3.29 49.22 -32.90
C PRO A 231 -4.35 48.50 -32.04
N HIS A 232 -5.61 48.90 -32.25
CA HIS A 232 -6.87 48.21 -31.96
C HIS A 232 -6.87 46.90 -31.14
N GLN A 233 -7.56 46.93 -29.99
CA GLN A 233 -8.20 45.74 -29.43
C GLN A 233 -9.33 45.26 -30.35
N ALA A 234 -9.39 43.96 -30.61
CA ALA A 234 -10.58 43.29 -31.16
C ALA A 234 -11.53 42.88 -30.00
N PRO A 235 -12.86 42.99 -30.17
CA PRO A 235 -13.81 42.70 -29.10
C PRO A 235 -13.95 41.19 -28.81
N ALA A 236 -14.27 40.86 -27.56
CA ALA A 236 -14.53 39.50 -27.11
C ALA A 236 -15.82 38.90 -27.74
N PRO A 237 -15.88 37.57 -27.98
CA PRO A 237 -17.07 36.92 -28.50
C PRO A 237 -18.24 36.92 -27.48
N ALA A 238 -19.45 37.08 -27.99
CA ALA A 238 -20.68 37.16 -27.20
C ALA A 238 -21.08 35.81 -26.56
N PRO A 239 -21.80 35.81 -25.42
CA PRO A 239 -22.24 34.59 -24.75
C PRO A 239 -23.30 33.83 -25.55
N VAL A 240 -23.17 32.50 -25.61
CA VAL A 240 -24.13 31.60 -26.26
C VAL A 240 -25.39 31.48 -25.40
N PRO A 241 -26.61 31.66 -25.95
CA PRO A 241 -27.84 31.56 -25.18
C PRO A 241 -28.20 30.11 -24.84
N HIS A 242 -28.61 29.89 -23.58
CA HIS A 242 -29.24 28.66 -23.11
C HIS A 242 -30.51 28.34 -23.93
N GLN A 243 -30.66 27.07 -24.35
CA GLN A 243 -31.95 26.51 -24.76
C GLN A 243 -32.38 25.38 -23.83
N ALA A 244 -33.63 25.45 -23.37
CA ALA A 244 -34.37 24.38 -22.72
C ALA A 244 -35.88 24.71 -22.82
N PRO A 245 -36.80 23.73 -22.72
CA PRO A 245 -36.71 22.34 -23.18
C PRO A 245 -37.83 22.00 -24.20
N GLY A 246 -37.57 21.07 -25.13
CA GLY A 246 -38.59 20.55 -26.06
C GLY A 246 -39.51 19.50 -25.43
N PRO A 247 -40.79 19.38 -25.85
CA PRO A 247 -41.80 18.61 -25.14
C PRO A 247 -41.71 17.09 -25.33
N ARG A 248 -42.20 16.37 -24.31
CA ARG A 248 -42.39 14.90 -24.35
C ARG A 248 -43.36 14.48 -25.45
N ARG A 249 -43.11 13.33 -26.07
CA ARG A 249 -44.07 12.60 -26.91
C ARG A 249 -44.23 11.16 -26.41
N ASP A 250 -45.31 10.92 -25.68
CA ASP A 250 -46.12 9.71 -25.74
C ASP A 250 -47.46 10.17 -26.35
N PRO A 251 -48.14 9.41 -27.25
CA PRO A 251 -48.65 8.07 -26.88
C PRO A 251 -48.73 7.02 -28.02
N ASN A 252 -48.98 5.76 -27.65
CA ASN A 252 -50.02 4.96 -28.33
C ASN A 252 -50.56 3.81 -27.42
N PRO A 253 -51.89 3.70 -27.22
CA PRO A 253 -52.51 2.58 -26.49
C PRO A 253 -53.26 1.57 -27.40
N GLY A 254 -53.27 0.28 -27.02
CA GLY A 254 -54.01 -0.80 -27.72
C GLY A 254 -53.39 -1.24 -29.07
N THR A 255 -53.66 -2.41 -29.67
CA THR A 255 -54.49 -3.60 -29.37
C THR A 255 -53.87 -4.82 -30.14
N ASP A 256 -54.13 -6.12 -29.91
CA ASP A 256 -54.95 -6.85 -28.92
C ASP A 256 -54.45 -8.32 -28.73
N ARG A 257 -55.17 -9.09 -27.88
CA ARG A 257 -55.57 -10.52 -27.86
C ARG A 257 -54.98 -11.64 -28.76
N GLU A 258 -55.36 -12.87 -28.34
CA GLU A 258 -55.11 -14.22 -28.92
C GLU A 258 -53.64 -14.71 -28.86
N GLU A 259 -53.31 -15.97 -28.53
CA GLU A 259 -54.13 -17.13 -28.11
C GLU A 259 -53.28 -18.16 -27.32
N ARG A 260 -53.93 -19.09 -26.59
CA ARG A 260 -53.31 -20.30 -25.97
C ARG A 260 -53.69 -21.54 -26.78
N PRO A 261 -52.77 -22.50 -26.99
CA PRO A 261 -52.83 -23.78 -26.25
C PRO A 261 -51.44 -24.17 -25.68
N ALA A 262 -51.25 -24.91 -24.57
CA ALA A 262 -51.80 -26.19 -24.08
C ALA A 262 -51.16 -27.46 -24.71
N HIS A 263 -50.64 -28.33 -23.83
CA HIS A 263 -49.94 -29.62 -24.08
C HIS A 263 -48.50 -29.51 -24.67
N ALA A 264 -47.55 -30.42 -24.38
CA ALA A 264 -47.63 -31.71 -23.68
C ALA A 264 -46.33 -32.09 -22.92
N ARG A 265 -46.50 -32.96 -21.90
CA ARG A 265 -45.52 -33.87 -21.24
C ARG A 265 -44.34 -33.27 -20.47
#